data_AF-A0A1G8YQD2-F1
#
_entry.id   AF-A0A1G8YQD2-F1
#
_cell.length_a   1.000
_cell.length_b   1.000
_cell.length_c   1.000
_cell.angle_alpha   90.00
_cell.angle_beta   90.00
_cell.angle_gamma   90.00
#
_symmetry.space_group_name_H-M   'P 1'
#
loop_
_entity.id
_entity.type
_entity.pdbx_description
1 polymer ?
#
loop_
_entity_poly.entity_id
_entity_poly.type
_entity_poly.pdbx_seq_one_letter_code
_entity_poly.pdbx_strand_id
1 'polypeptide(L)'
;MTTREQKISLLCEMIAFSIVDGRLHELEYEFLKIVAKELYISKDEFSQLFHTELPSEVIKSEAQRIQQFYRLALLMHVDGEIHEKEKTAIHEIGVNMGLNPFALKRVLKAMKDSPTGMVGQEFLLQVFHEQHN
;
A
#
# COMPACT_ATOMS: atom_id res chain seq x y z
N MET A 1 -16.44 -8.29 -6.30
CA MET A 1 -16.79 -6.86 -6.45
C MET A 1 -16.35 -6.16 -5.17
N THR A 2 -15.42 -5.22 -5.25
CA THR A 2 -14.94 -4.47 -4.08
C THR A 2 -15.98 -3.40 -3.74
N THR A 3 -16.68 -3.57 -2.62
CA THR A 3 -17.74 -2.64 -2.19
C THR A 3 -17.13 -1.29 -1.75
N ARG A 4 -17.91 -0.21 -1.81
CA ARG A 4 -17.47 1.12 -1.37
C ARG A 4 -16.93 1.12 0.07
N GLU A 5 -17.57 0.36 0.97
CA GLU A 5 -17.11 0.18 2.35
C GLU A 5 -15.73 -0.50 2.43
N GLN A 6 -15.43 -1.47 1.56
CA GLN A 6 -14.12 -2.12 1.53
C GLN A 6 -13.02 -1.17 1.07
N LYS A 7 -13.33 -0.26 0.13
CA LYS A 7 -12.40 0.79 -0.31
C LYS A 7 -12.10 1.76 0.82
N ILE A 8 -13.13 2.21 1.54
CA ILE A 8 -12.98 3.10 2.69
C ILE A 8 -12.20 2.41 3.81
N SER A 9 -12.53 1.16 4.13
CA SER A 9 -11.83 0.36 5.14
C SER A 9 -10.35 0.22 4.79
N LEU A 10 -10.04 -0.07 3.52
CA LEU A 10 -8.66 -0.17 3.05
C LEU A 10 -7.91 1.15 3.22
N LEU A 11 -8.53 2.28 2.86
CA LEU A 11 -7.91 3.59 3.01
C LEU A 11 -7.72 3.98 4.49
N CYS A 12 -8.66 3.65 5.38
CA CYS A 12 -8.50 3.81 6.82
C CYS A 12 -7.32 2.99 7.37
N GLU A 13 -7.22 1.71 6.97
CA GLU A 13 -6.07 0.88 7.33
C GLU A 13 -4.76 1.51 6.86
N MET A 14 -4.73 2.07 5.64
CA MET A 14 -3.55 2.74 5.10
C MET A 14 -3.18 4.02 5.83
N ILE A 15 -4.16 4.83 6.22
CA ILE A 15 -3.94 6.01 7.05
C ILE A 15 -3.33 5.58 8.39
N ALA A 16 -3.86 4.52 9.01
CA ALA A 16 -3.32 3.96 10.24
C ALA A 16 -1.88 3.47 10.10
N PHE A 17 -1.50 2.85 8.96
CA PHE A 17 -0.11 2.44 8.69
C PHE A 17 0.84 3.58 8.43
N SER A 18 0.35 4.63 7.78
CA SER A 18 1.17 5.78 7.44
C SER A 18 1.50 6.62 8.68
N ILE A 19 0.80 6.40 9.79
CA ILE A 19 1.03 7.07 11.08
C ILE A 19 1.79 6.09 12.01
N VAL A 20 3.06 5.83 11.69
CA VAL A 20 3.92 4.96 12.54
C VAL A 20 4.39 5.68 13.80
N ASP A 21 4.66 6.98 13.68
CA ASP A 21 5.34 7.78 14.72
C ASP A 21 4.39 8.78 15.41
N GLY A 22 3.08 8.64 15.17
CA GLY A 22 2.09 9.67 15.47
C GLY A 22 2.18 10.88 14.52
N ARG A 23 2.97 10.76 13.44
CA ARG A 23 3.13 11.78 12.39
C ARG A 23 2.89 11.17 11.04
N LEU A 24 2.22 11.93 10.18
CA LEU A 24 2.07 11.65 8.77
C LEU A 24 3.00 12.59 8.01
N HIS A 25 3.94 12.05 7.25
CA HIS A 25 4.85 12.82 6.41
C HIS A 25 4.16 13.28 5.12
N GLU A 26 4.68 14.34 4.51
CA GLU A 26 4.10 14.93 3.30
C GLU A 26 4.02 13.91 2.14
N LEU A 27 5.04 13.05 2.00
CA LEU A 27 5.08 12.00 0.99
C LEU A 27 4.01 10.93 1.20
N GLU A 28 3.73 10.58 2.46
CA GLU A 28 2.69 9.62 2.84
C GLU A 28 1.29 10.23 2.63
N TYR A 29 1.11 11.51 2.95
CA TYR A 29 -0.14 12.22 2.69
C TYR A 29 -0.45 12.32 1.19
N GLU A 30 0.55 12.68 0.37
CA GLU A 30 0.38 12.75 -1.08
C GLU A 30 0.12 11.37 -1.69
N PHE A 31 0.73 10.31 -1.14
CA PHE A 31 0.40 8.94 -1.52
C PHE A 31 -1.04 8.56 -1.17
N LEU A 32 -1.48 8.83 0.06
CA LEU A 32 -2.84 8.54 0.50
C LEU A 32 -3.88 9.28 -0.35
N LYS A 33 -3.57 10.50 -0.81
CA LYS A 33 -4.38 11.24 -1.78
C LYS A 33 -4.47 10.55 -3.13
N ILE A 34 -3.34 10.06 -3.67
CA ILE A 34 -3.31 9.31 -4.93
C ILE A 34 -4.23 8.08 -4.79
N VAL A 35 -4.09 7.35 -3.69
CA VAL A 35 -4.90 6.14 -3.45
C VAL A 35 -6.38 6.48 -3.22
N ALA A 36 -6.69 7.56 -2.51
CA ALA A 36 -8.06 8.04 -2.37
C ALA A 36 -8.69 8.33 -3.75
N LYS A 37 -7.92 8.95 -4.64
CA LYS A 37 -8.35 9.23 -6.01
C LYS A 37 -8.60 7.94 -6.80
N GLU A 38 -7.70 6.97 -6.74
CA GLU A 38 -7.85 5.65 -7.38
C GLU A 38 -9.05 4.86 -6.85
N LEU A 39 -9.36 5.03 -5.56
CA LEU A 39 -10.52 4.41 -4.92
C LEU A 39 -11.84 5.14 -5.24
N TYR A 40 -11.81 6.24 -6.01
CA TYR A 40 -12.93 7.15 -6.26
C TYR A 40 -13.51 7.75 -4.98
N ILE A 41 -12.64 8.01 -4.00
CA ILE A 41 -12.98 8.68 -2.74
C ILE A 41 -12.74 10.17 -2.93
N SER A 42 -13.76 10.98 -2.60
CA SER A 42 -13.65 12.43 -2.73
C SER A 42 -12.67 13.02 -1.70
N LYS A 43 -12.12 14.21 -1.97
CA LYS A 43 -11.21 14.90 -1.04
C LYS A 43 -11.88 15.18 0.33
N ASP A 44 -13.19 15.43 0.32
CA ASP A 44 -13.97 15.66 1.53
C ASP A 44 -14.05 14.38 2.37
N GLU A 45 -14.42 13.26 1.74
CA GLU A 45 -14.43 11.95 2.39
C GLU A 45 -13.05 11.57 2.91
N PHE A 46 -12.01 11.74 2.09
CA PHE A 46 -10.62 11.50 2.49
C PHE A 46 -10.24 12.30 3.74
N SER A 47 -10.62 13.57 3.80
CA SER A 47 -10.36 14.42 4.97
C SER A 47 -11.14 13.96 6.20
N GLN A 48 -12.36 13.44 6.02
CA GLN A 48 -13.16 12.86 7.10
C GLN A 48 -12.54 11.57 7.67
N LEU A 49 -11.81 10.79 6.86
CA LEU A 49 -11.15 9.56 7.34
C LEU A 49 -10.10 9.84 8.42
N PHE A 50 -9.43 11.00 8.38
CA PHE A 50 -8.49 11.42 9.44
C PHE A 50 -9.17 11.85 10.74
N HIS A 51 -10.46 12.18 10.68
CA HIS A 51 -11.27 12.56 11.85
C HIS A 51 -12.05 11.36 12.42
N THR A 52 -12.04 10.23 11.73
CA THR A 52 -12.68 8.98 12.18
C THR A 52 -11.71 8.21 13.08
N GLU A 53 -12.23 7.48 14.06
CA GLU A 53 -11.40 6.54 14.83
C GLU A 53 -10.81 5.49 13.87
N LEU A 54 -9.51 5.64 13.61
CA LEU A 54 -8.76 4.68 12.83
C LEU A 54 -8.72 3.35 13.58
N PRO A 55 -8.82 2.20 12.88
CA PRO A 55 -8.73 0.90 13.53
C PRO A 55 -7.42 0.80 14.31
N SER A 56 -7.54 0.63 15.64
CA SER A 56 -6.42 0.56 16.60
C SER A 56 -5.51 -0.65 16.39
N GLU A 57 -5.93 -1.63 15.59
CA GLU A 57 -5.14 -2.84 15.33
C GLU A 57 -4.11 -2.55 14.26
N VAL A 58 -3.03 -1.87 14.68
CA VAL A 58 -1.77 -1.83 13.94
C VAL A 58 -1.40 -3.28 13.62
N ILE A 59 -1.40 -3.63 12.34
CA ILE A 59 -0.98 -4.94 11.85
C ILE A 59 0.40 -5.27 12.44
N LYS A 60 0.46 -6.32 13.27
CA LYS A 60 1.67 -6.68 14.01
C LYS A 60 2.59 -7.63 13.24
N SER A 61 2.04 -8.39 12.28
CA SER A 61 2.80 -9.45 11.59
C SER A 61 3.37 -9.00 10.25
N GLU A 62 4.59 -9.45 9.93
CA GLU A 62 5.27 -9.19 8.67
C GLU A 62 4.43 -9.62 7.46
N ALA A 63 3.78 -10.79 7.53
CA ALA A 63 2.91 -11.31 6.47
C ALA A 63 1.74 -10.36 6.14
N GLN A 64 1.11 -9.78 7.14
CA GLN A 64 0.04 -8.81 6.94
C GLN A 64 0.58 -7.49 6.36
N ARG A 65 1.78 -7.05 6.75
CA ARG A 65 2.44 -5.87 6.13
C ARG A 65 2.74 -6.11 4.64
N ILE A 66 3.24 -7.30 4.31
CA ILE A 66 3.45 -7.76 2.93
C ILE A 66 2.14 -7.75 2.14
N GLN A 67 1.07 -8.30 2.72
CA GLN A 67 -0.23 -8.36 2.07
C GLN A 67 -0.80 -6.96 1.81
N GLN A 68 -0.66 -6.02 2.75
CA GLN A 68 -1.09 -4.66 2.54
C GLN A 68 -0.24 -3.96 1.48
N PHE A 69 1.08 -4.06 1.53
CA PHE A 69 1.93 -3.53 0.46
C PHE A 69 1.54 -4.07 -0.92
N TYR A 70 1.23 -5.36 -1.03
CA TYR A 70 0.79 -5.93 -2.29
C TYR A 70 -0.56 -5.39 -2.77
N ARG A 71 -1.52 -5.15 -1.85
CA ARG A 71 -2.78 -4.46 -2.20
C ARG A 71 -2.53 -3.03 -2.69
N LEU A 72 -1.57 -2.31 -2.09
CA LEU A 72 -1.16 -0.98 -2.55
C LEU A 72 -0.65 -1.03 -3.99
N ALA A 73 0.29 -1.95 -4.26
CA ALA A 73 0.90 -2.08 -5.56
C ALA A 73 -0.13 -2.49 -6.63
N LEU A 74 -1.14 -3.29 -6.27
CA LEU A 74 -2.21 -3.68 -7.18
C LEU A 74 -3.11 -2.50 -7.53
N LEU A 75 -3.50 -1.68 -6.56
CA LEU A 75 -4.31 -0.48 -6.80
C LEU A 75 -3.62 0.48 -7.76
N MET A 76 -2.31 0.68 -7.59
CA MET A 76 -1.52 1.55 -8.44
C MET A 76 -1.25 0.99 -9.83
N HIS A 77 -1.44 -0.32 -10.04
CA HIS A 77 -1.24 -0.96 -11.33
C HIS A 77 -2.50 -0.92 -12.22
N VAL A 78 -3.64 -0.45 -11.71
CA VAL A 78 -4.93 -0.48 -12.44
C VAL A 78 -4.92 0.39 -13.70
N ASP A 79 -4.14 1.47 -13.74
CA ASP A 79 -4.07 2.39 -14.89
C ASP A 79 -2.92 2.09 -15.87
N GLY A 80 -2.18 0.99 -15.69
CA GLY A 80 -1.17 0.51 -16.64
C GLY A 80 0.15 1.30 -16.70
N GLU A 81 0.21 2.51 -16.13
CA GLU A 81 1.42 3.33 -16.06
C GLU A 81 1.66 3.90 -14.65
N ILE A 82 2.50 3.21 -13.87
CA ILE A 82 3.03 3.74 -12.61
C ILE A 82 4.09 4.80 -12.92
N HIS A 83 3.83 6.07 -12.57
CA HIS A 83 4.77 7.17 -12.72
C HIS A 83 5.99 7.02 -11.79
N GLU A 84 7.11 7.66 -12.11
CA GLU A 84 8.33 7.57 -11.27
C GLU A 84 8.13 8.11 -9.84
N LYS A 85 7.27 9.12 -9.67
CA LYS A 85 6.89 9.64 -8.34
C LYS A 85 6.14 8.60 -7.51
N GLU A 86 5.27 7.86 -8.17
CA GLU A 86 4.45 6.79 -7.59
C GLU A 86 5.30 5.59 -7.17
N LYS A 87 6.28 5.20 -7.99
CA LYS A 87 7.28 4.19 -7.61
C LYS A 87 8.12 4.60 -6.41
N THR A 88 8.49 5.87 -6.32
CA THR A 88 9.28 6.38 -5.20
C THR A 88 8.46 6.33 -3.92
N ALA A 89 7.22 6.84 -3.96
CA ALA A 89 6.31 6.83 -2.83
C ALA A 89 5.99 5.40 -2.34
N ILE A 90 5.68 4.47 -3.25
CA ILE A 90 5.36 3.10 -2.85
C ILE A 90 6.56 2.37 -2.25
N HIS A 91 7.77 2.67 -2.75
CA HIS A 91 9.00 2.11 -2.21
C HIS A 91 9.30 2.64 -0.81
N GLU A 92 9.17 3.96 -0.59
CA GLU A 92 9.35 4.56 0.73
C GLU A 92 8.33 4.03 1.75
N ILE A 93 7.08 3.86 1.34
CA ILE A 93 6.05 3.28 2.21
C ILE A 93 6.35 1.85 2.57
N GLY A 94 6.74 1.01 1.61
CA GLY A 94 7.14 -0.36 1.93
C GLY A 94 8.32 -0.39 2.92
N VAL A 95 9.29 0.52 2.79
CA VAL A 95 10.40 0.66 3.74
C VAL A 95 9.90 1.12 5.12
N ASN A 96 9.01 2.11 5.19
CA ASN A 96 8.40 2.58 6.44
C ASN A 96 7.53 1.51 7.11
N MET A 97 6.92 0.61 6.33
CA MET A 97 6.24 -0.60 6.82
C MET A 97 7.23 -1.68 7.32
N GLY A 98 8.54 -1.41 7.33
CA GLY A 98 9.56 -2.35 7.77
C GLY A 98 9.74 -3.53 6.81
N LEU A 99 9.39 -3.36 5.53
CA LEU A 99 9.60 -4.37 4.50
C LEU A 99 10.97 -4.15 3.82
N ASN A 100 11.60 -5.25 3.40
CA ASN A 100 12.91 -5.18 2.78
C ASN A 100 12.84 -4.49 1.39
N PRO A 101 13.61 -3.40 1.14
CA PRO A 101 13.59 -2.67 -0.13
C PRO A 101 13.96 -3.50 -1.36
N PHE A 102 14.81 -4.53 -1.22
CA PHE A 102 15.12 -5.45 -2.30
C PHE A 102 13.92 -6.32 -2.68
N ALA A 103 13.19 -6.80 -1.68
CA ALA A 103 11.95 -7.56 -1.88
C ALA A 103 10.87 -6.70 -2.55
N LEU A 104 10.70 -5.45 -2.11
CA LEU A 104 9.77 -4.49 -2.72
C LEU A 104 10.03 -4.32 -4.22
N LYS A 105 11.30 -4.09 -4.61
CA LYS A 105 11.68 -3.93 -6.02
C LYS A 105 11.39 -5.19 -6.84
N ARG A 106 11.64 -6.38 -6.29
CA ARG A 106 11.32 -7.64 -6.97
C ARG A 106 9.82 -7.81 -7.17
N VAL A 107 9.01 -7.50 -6.17
CA VAL A 107 7.55 -7.57 -6.26
C VAL A 107 7.03 -6.60 -7.31
N LEU A 108 7.42 -5.32 -7.27
CA LEU A 108 7.01 -4.33 -8.26
C LEU A 108 7.42 -4.71 -9.68
N LYS A 109 8.61 -5.29 -9.84
CA LYS A 109 9.07 -5.81 -11.13
C LYS A 109 8.20 -6.97 -11.62
N ALA A 110 7.95 -7.96 -10.76
CA ALA A 110 7.08 -9.10 -11.10
C ALA A 110 5.65 -8.67 -11.44
N MET A 111 5.13 -7.64 -10.78
CA MET A 111 3.83 -7.05 -11.11
C MET A 111 3.84 -6.38 -12.48
N LYS A 112 4.90 -5.63 -12.81
CA LYS A 112 5.06 -5.02 -14.13
C LYS A 112 5.19 -6.05 -15.26
N ASP A 113 5.86 -7.16 -15.00
CA ASP A 113 6.04 -8.25 -15.97
C ASP A 113 4.78 -9.14 -16.09
N SER A 114 3.81 -9.00 -15.18
CA SER A 114 2.56 -9.75 -15.19
C SER A 114 1.51 -9.09 -16.10
N PRO A 115 0.87 -9.81 -17.01
CA PRO A 115 -0.15 -9.26 -17.92
C PRO A 115 -1.42 -8.78 -17.19
N THR A 116 -1.63 -9.18 -15.94
CA THR A 116 -2.75 -8.76 -15.11
C THR A 116 -2.34 -7.89 -13.92
N GLY A 117 -1.03 -7.61 -13.77
CA GLY A 117 -0.48 -6.97 -12.57
C GLY A 117 -0.45 -7.84 -11.33
N MET A 118 -1.06 -9.04 -11.38
CA MET A 118 -1.17 -9.92 -10.22
C MET A 118 0.04 -10.84 -10.11
N VAL A 119 0.50 -11.01 -8.89
CA VAL A 119 1.59 -11.89 -8.48
C VAL A 119 1.07 -12.82 -7.37
N GLY A 120 1.46 -14.09 -7.42
CA GLY A 120 0.99 -15.10 -6.48
C GLY A 120 1.41 -14.82 -5.05
N GLN A 121 0.55 -15.18 -4.09
CA GLN A 121 0.82 -15.00 -2.66
C GLN A 121 2.04 -15.80 -2.19
N GLU A 122 2.27 -16.99 -2.76
CA GLU A 122 3.48 -17.79 -2.55
C GLU A 122 4.75 -17.06 -3.02
N PHE A 123 4.71 -16.36 -4.17
CA PHE A 123 5.85 -15.59 -4.64
C PHE A 123 6.17 -14.42 -3.72
N LEU A 124 5.15 -13.71 -3.22
CA LEU A 124 5.35 -12.65 -2.23
C LEU A 124 6.06 -13.21 -1.00
N LEU A 125 5.50 -14.26 -0.40
CA LEU A 125 6.08 -14.89 0.78
C LEU A 125 7.51 -15.36 0.53
N GLN A 126 7.77 -16.00 -0.61
CA GLN A 126 9.11 -16.45 -1.00
C GLN A 126 10.10 -15.28 -1.11
N VAL A 127 9.74 -14.20 -1.82
CA VAL A 127 10.61 -13.04 -2.02
C VAL A 127 10.96 -12.36 -0.69
N PHE A 128 10.02 -12.31 0.25
CA PHE A 128 10.27 -11.76 1.58
C PHE A 128 10.99 -12.75 2.53
N HIS A 129 10.79 -14.07 2.39
CA HIS A 129 11.52 -15.10 3.16
C HIS A 129 12.96 -15.29 2.71
N GLU A 130 13.25 -15.19 1.41
CA GLU A 130 14.60 -15.37 0.83
C GLU A 130 15.64 -14.39 1.39
N GLN A 131 15.20 -13.34 2.09
CA GLN A 131 16.07 -12.32 2.67
C GLN A 131 16.46 -12.61 4.14
N HIS A 132 15.87 -13.63 4.76
CA HIS A 132 16.16 -14.05 6.14
C HIS A 132 17.20 -15.20 6.23
N ASN A 133 17.77 -15.63 5.10
CA ASN A 133 18.80 -16.69 5.02
C ASN A 133 20.15 -16.16 4.52
#